data_AF-A0A7K0YEN8-F1
#
_entry.id   AF-A0A7K0YEN8-F1
#
_cell.length_a   1.000
_cell.length_b   1.000
_cell.length_c   1.000
_cell.angle_alpha   90.00
_cell.angle_beta   90.00
_cell.angle_gamma   90.00
#
_symmetry.space_group_name_H-M   'P 1'
#
loop_
_entity.id
_entity.type
_entity.pdbx_description
1 polymer ?
#
loop_
_entity_poly.entity_id
_entity_poly.type
_entity_poly.pdbx_seq_one_letter_code
_entity_poly.pdbx_strand_id
1 'polypeptide(L)'
;MQPKKAMTFQPRLGLPMTNFDCQETKRHVHEYLHNELNESEIEDITAHLANCDSCETDYDMENLINGSIKEACDEVPPEELAQRVMAEIRRIQANGGTHAI
;
A
#
# COMPACT_ATOMS: atom_id res chain seq x y z
N MET A 1 -33.37 -13.64 3.81
CA MET A 1 -33.13 -14.39 2.56
C MET A 1 -33.39 -13.44 1.39
N GLN A 2 -32.38 -12.67 0.98
CA GLN A 2 -32.50 -11.74 -0.15
C GLN A 2 -32.20 -12.49 -1.46
N PRO A 3 -32.93 -12.23 -2.56
CA PRO A 3 -32.78 -12.96 -3.81
C PRO A 3 -31.47 -12.59 -4.51
N LYS A 4 -30.73 -13.62 -4.95
CA LYS A 4 -29.51 -13.51 -5.75
C LYS A 4 -29.88 -12.91 -7.12
N LYS A 5 -29.55 -11.64 -7.34
CA LYS A 5 -29.65 -11.03 -8.66
C LYS A 5 -28.65 -11.71 -9.60
N ALA A 6 -29.17 -12.05 -10.78
CA ALA A 6 -28.52 -12.82 -11.80
C ALA A 6 -27.15 -12.23 -12.19
N MET A 7 -26.21 -13.16 -12.39
CA MET A 7 -24.90 -12.95 -12.98
C MET A 7 -25.05 -12.37 -14.39
N THR A 8 -25.03 -11.05 -14.52
CA THR A 8 -24.76 -10.40 -15.80
C THR A 8 -23.27 -10.14 -15.88
N PHE A 9 -22.56 -11.00 -16.61
CA PHE A 9 -21.19 -10.75 -17.07
C PHE A 9 -21.25 -9.56 -18.04
N GLN A 10 -21.02 -8.35 -17.54
CA GLN A 10 -20.87 -7.16 -18.37
C GLN A 10 -19.41 -7.08 -18.80
N PRO A 11 -19.08 -7.14 -20.11
CA PRO A 11 -17.76 -6.76 -20.58
C PRO A 11 -17.73 -5.23 -20.50
N ARG A 12 -17.25 -4.68 -19.39
CA ARG A 12 -17.02 -3.24 -19.32
C ARG A 12 -15.73 -2.95 -20.06
N LEU A 13 -15.87 -2.21 -21.17
CA LEU A 13 -14.76 -1.65 -21.92
C LEU A 13 -13.81 -0.94 -20.94
N GLY A 14 -12.59 -1.46 -20.86
CA GLY A 14 -11.50 -0.84 -20.12
C GLY A 14 -11.23 0.55 -20.68
N LEU A 15 -11.30 1.54 -19.80
CA LEU A 15 -10.77 2.86 -20.04
C LEU A 15 -9.34 2.82 -19.46
N PRO A 16 -8.26 2.75 -20.27
CA PRO A 16 -6.93 2.75 -19.72
C PRO A 16 -6.52 4.20 -19.50
N MET A 17 -6.52 4.62 -18.24
CA MET A 17 -5.85 5.86 -17.82
C MET A 17 -4.79 5.56 -16.74
N THR A 18 -4.38 4.29 -16.62
CA THR A 18 -3.31 3.78 -15.75
C THR A 18 -2.75 2.48 -16.37
N ASN A 19 -1.48 2.16 -16.13
CA ASN A 19 -0.86 0.91 -16.57
C ASN A 19 -1.41 -0.31 -15.80
N PHE A 20 -2.07 -0.08 -14.65
CA PHE A 20 -2.60 -1.12 -13.78
C PHE A 20 -4.10 -1.37 -14.03
N ASP A 21 -4.43 -2.60 -14.39
CA ASP A 21 -5.80 -3.12 -14.38
C ASP A 21 -6.15 -3.79 -13.03
N CYS A 22 -7.34 -4.36 -12.89
CA CYS A 22 -7.76 -4.98 -11.63
C CYS A 22 -6.90 -6.20 -11.25
N GLN A 23 -6.38 -6.96 -12.22
CA GLN A 23 -5.52 -8.12 -11.94
C GLN A 23 -4.16 -7.65 -11.43
N GLU A 24 -3.54 -6.69 -12.13
CA GLU A 24 -2.24 -6.14 -11.72
C GLU A 24 -2.33 -5.40 -10.39
N THR A 25 -3.40 -4.63 -10.17
CA THR A 25 -3.63 -3.94 -8.89
C THR A 25 -3.72 -4.92 -7.72
N LYS A 26 -4.49 -6.00 -7.86
CA LYS A 26 -4.61 -7.03 -6.81
C LYS A 26 -3.29 -7.75 -6.56
N ARG A 27 -2.48 -7.93 -7.61
CA ARG A 27 -1.15 -8.54 -7.48
C ARG A 27 -0.18 -7.63 -6.72
N HIS A 28 -0.30 -6.32 -6.91
CA HIS A 28 0.64 -5.31 -6.40
C HIS A 28 0.20 -4.57 -5.13
N VAL A 29 -0.98 -4.89 -4.59
CA VAL A 29 -1.53 -4.20 -3.41
C VAL A 29 -0.65 -4.40 -2.17
N HIS A 30 0.00 -5.56 -2.09
CA HIS A 30 0.94 -5.89 -1.02
C HIS A 30 2.20 -5.03 -1.10
N GLU A 31 2.87 -5.02 -2.26
CA GLU A 31 4.05 -4.20 -2.49
C GLU A 31 3.76 -2.70 -2.29
N TYR A 32 2.56 -2.25 -2.66
CA TYR A 32 2.10 -0.89 -2.39
C TYR A 32 2.01 -0.59 -0.88
N LEU A 33 1.37 -1.45 -0.10
CA LEU A 33 1.27 -1.29 1.37
C LEU A 33 2.64 -1.30 2.06
N HIS A 34 3.63 -1.97 1.47
CA HIS A 34 4.99 -2.06 1.98
C HIS A 34 5.97 -1.02 1.41
N ASN A 35 5.50 -0.09 0.56
CA ASN A 35 6.32 0.91 -0.14
C ASN A 35 7.46 0.30 -0.99
N GLU A 36 7.18 -0.83 -1.65
CA GLU A 36 8.13 -1.58 -2.47
C GLU A 36 7.94 -1.34 -3.97
N LEU A 37 7.09 -0.38 -4.34
CA LEU A 37 6.83 0.03 -5.72
C LEU A 37 7.64 1.27 -6.12
N ASN A 38 7.91 1.40 -7.42
CA ASN A 38 8.50 2.62 -7.96
C ASN A 38 7.45 3.74 -8.12
N GLU A 39 7.89 4.98 -8.35
CA GLU A 39 7.01 6.17 -8.39
C GLU A 39 5.88 6.04 -9.41
N SER A 40 6.16 5.53 -10.62
CA SER A 40 5.13 5.32 -11.65
C SER A 40 4.11 4.26 -11.23
N GLU A 41 4.56 3.17 -10.61
CA GLU A 41 3.68 2.10 -10.13
C GLU A 41 2.80 2.59 -8.97
N ILE A 42 3.33 3.45 -8.10
CA ILE A 42 2.57 4.10 -7.03
C ILE A 42 1.46 4.97 -7.61
N GLU A 43 1.76 5.79 -8.63
CA GLU A 43 0.75 6.62 -9.31
C GLU A 43 -0.35 5.76 -9.94
N ASP A 44 0.04 4.72 -10.68
CA ASP A 44 -0.89 3.82 -11.38
C ASP A 44 -1.81 3.06 -10.41
N ILE A 45 -1.26 2.46 -9.35
CA ILE A 45 -2.06 1.69 -8.39
C ILE A 45 -2.96 2.60 -7.55
N THR A 46 -2.47 3.78 -7.16
CA THR A 46 -3.27 4.74 -6.38
C THR A 46 -4.45 5.23 -7.19
N ALA A 47 -4.24 5.54 -8.48
CA ALA A 47 -5.31 5.93 -9.38
C ALA A 47 -6.31 4.79 -9.62
N HIS A 48 -5.87 3.52 -9.70
CA HIS A 48 -6.78 2.39 -9.83
C HIS A 48 -7.61 2.17 -8.56
N LEU A 49 -6.98 2.14 -7.38
CA LEU A 49 -7.66 1.97 -6.09
C LEU A 49 -8.73 3.04 -5.86
N ALA A 50 -8.44 4.30 -6.21
CA ALA A 50 -9.37 5.42 -6.07
C ALA A 50 -10.64 5.32 -6.97
N ASN A 51 -10.62 4.46 -7.99
CA ASN A 51 -11.70 4.36 -8.98
C ASN A 51 -12.33 2.96 -9.06
N CYS A 52 -11.94 2.02 -8.18
CA CYS A 52 -12.37 0.64 -8.25
C CYS A 52 -12.69 0.04 -6.86
N ASP A 53 -13.97 0.05 -6.48
CA ASP A 53 -14.49 -0.49 -5.21
C ASP A 53 -13.99 -1.91 -4.90
N SER A 54 -13.84 -2.75 -5.93
CA SER A 54 -13.41 -4.14 -5.74
C SER A 54 -11.94 -4.27 -5.37
N CYS A 55 -11.09 -3.34 -5.80
CA CYS A 55 -9.68 -3.32 -5.47
C CYS A 55 -9.45 -2.57 -4.15
N GLU A 56 -10.24 -1.53 -3.87
CA GLU A 56 -10.28 -0.87 -2.57
C GLU A 56 -10.64 -1.86 -1.45
N THR A 57 -11.62 -2.74 -1.68
CA THR A 57 -11.98 -3.79 -0.71
C THR A 57 -10.82 -4.74 -0.40
N ASP A 58 -10.03 -5.12 -1.42
CA ASP A 58 -8.87 -5.99 -1.23
C ASP A 58 -7.74 -5.28 -0.47
N TYR A 59 -7.49 -4.00 -0.79
CA TYR A 59 -6.57 -3.13 -0.06
C TYR A 59 -6.95 -3.03 1.43
N ASP A 60 -8.23 -2.74 1.72
CA ASP A 60 -8.73 -2.61 3.09
C ASP A 60 -8.58 -3.92 3.89
N MET A 61 -8.85 -5.05 3.25
CA MET A 61 -8.69 -6.37 3.87
C MET A 61 -7.24 -6.60 4.29
N GLU A 62 -6.29 -6.34 3.40
CA GLU A 62 -4.87 -6.53 3.70
C GLU A 62 -4.39 -5.55 4.78
N ASN A 63 -4.78 -4.28 4.68
CA ASN A 63 -4.46 -3.27 5.69
C ASN A 63 -5.00 -3.64 7.08
N LEU A 64 -6.21 -4.22 7.15
CA LEU A 64 -6.78 -4.73 8.41
C LEU A 64 -5.94 -5.89 8.99
N ILE A 65 -5.48 -6.81 8.14
CA ILE A 65 -4.62 -7.93 8.57
C ILE A 65 -3.29 -7.39 9.10
N ASN A 66 -2.64 -6.47 8.36
CA ASN A 66 -1.39 -5.85 8.75
C ASN A 66 -1.52 -5.07 10.07
N GLY A 67 -2.64 -4.36 10.27
CA GLY A 67 -2.97 -3.70 11.53
C GLY A 67 -3.08 -4.70 12.69
N SER A 68 -3.80 -5.81 12.47
CA SER A 68 -3.98 -6.86 13.48
C SER A 68 -2.64 -7.50 13.89
N ILE A 69 -1.74 -7.73 12.92
CA ILE A 69 -0.40 -8.25 13.19
C ILE A 69 0.40 -7.26 14.03
N LYS A 70 0.37 -5.98 13.66
CA LYS A 70 1.09 -4.93 14.38
C LYS A 70 0.62 -4.81 15.83
N GLU A 71 -0.67 -4.89 16.07
CA GLU A 71 -1.24 -4.88 17.44
C GLU A 71 -0.83 -6.10 18.25
N ALA A 72 -0.72 -7.27 17.62
CA ALA A 72 -0.30 -8.50 18.28
C ALA A 72 1.23 -8.57 18.53
N CYS A 73 2.02 -7.86 17.74
CA CYS A 73 3.49 -7.93 17.72
C CYS A 73 4.17 -6.62 18.14
N ASP A 74 3.59 -5.89 19.09
CA ASP A 74 4.16 -4.64 19.63
C ASP A 74 5.36 -4.89 20.56
N GLU A 75 6.46 -5.36 19.99
CA GLU A 75 7.74 -5.54 20.70
C GLU A 75 8.53 -4.22 20.71
N VAL A 76 8.68 -3.65 21.91
CA VAL A 76 9.45 -2.41 22.09
C VAL A 76 10.93 -2.68 21.80
N PRO A 77 11.57 -1.93 20.88
CA PRO A 77 12.98 -2.11 20.59
C PRO A 77 13.84 -1.80 21.83
N PRO A 78 15.00 -2.44 22.01
CA PRO A 78 15.92 -2.10 23.09
C PRO A 78 16.25 -0.61 23.11
N GLU A 79 16.18 0.02 24.28
CA GLU A 79 16.32 1.48 24.42
C GLU A 79 17.63 2.00 23.84
N GLU A 80 18.73 1.27 24.04
CA GLU A 80 20.05 1.62 23.49
C GLU A 80 20.02 1.70 21.95
N LEU A 81 19.32 0.78 21.28
CA LEU A 81 19.21 0.77 19.83
C LEU A 81 18.41 1.98 19.35
N ALA A 82 17.27 2.27 19.98
CA ALA A 82 16.45 3.42 19.65
C ALA A 82 17.23 4.73 19.81
N GLN A 83 17.98 4.89 20.91
CA GLN A 83 18.81 6.06 21.14
C GLN A 83 19.90 6.23 20.07
N ARG A 84 20.58 5.15 19.70
CA ARG A 84 21.61 5.16 18.65
C ARG A 84 21.05 5.56 17.29
N VAL A 85 19.92 4.99 16.89
CA VAL A 85 19.24 5.32 15.62
C VAL A 85 18.81 6.78 15.61
N MET A 86 18.18 7.25 16.68
CA MET A 86 17.71 8.64 16.77
C MET A 86 18.86 9.65 16.78
N ALA A 87 19.99 9.33 17.40
CA ALA A 87 21.19 10.17 17.36
C ALA A 87 21.74 10.28 15.93
N GLU A 88 21.76 9.18 15.17
CA GLU A 88 22.25 9.15 13.80
C GLU A 88 21.33 9.94 12.84
N ILE A 89 20.01 9.77 12.97
CA ILE A 89 19.03 10.56 12.20
C ILE A 89 19.26 12.06 12.40
N ARG A 90 19.42 12.50 13.67
CA ARG A 90 19.69 13.91 13.99
C ARG A 90 21.01 14.39 13.39
N ARG A 91 22.06 13.55 13.40
CA ARG A 91 23.36 13.86 12.78
C ARG A 91 23.23 14.09 11.28
N ILE A 92 22.52 13.21 10.58
CA ILE A 92 22.29 13.33 9.13
C ILE A 92 21.49 14.59 8.79
N GLN A 93 20.43 14.89 9.56
CA GLN A 93 19.61 16.08 9.37
C GLN A 93 20.39 17.37 9.62
N ALA A 94 21.22 17.43 10.67
CA ALA A 94 22.07 18.57 10.98
C ALA A 94 23.15 18.83 9.92
N ASN A 95 23.61 17.77 9.25
CA ASN A 95 24.60 17.86 8.18
C ASN A 95 23.99 18.20 6.81
N GLY A 96 22.70 18.52 6.74
CA GLY A 96 22.06 19.04 5.53
C GLY A 96 21.92 18.00 4.42
N GLY A 97 21.35 16.83 4.72
CA GLY A 97 20.67 15.93 3.78
C GLY A 97 21.14 15.98 2.31
N THR A 98 22.41 15.70 2.05
CA THR A 98 22.91 15.52 0.67
C THR A 98 22.59 14.10 0.21
N HIS A 99 21.33 13.83 -0.07
CA HIS A 99 20.95 12.79 -1.01
C HIS A 99 19.91 13.41 -1.93
N ALA A 100 20.40 13.94 -3.06
CA ALA A 100 19.57 14.07 -4.24
C ALA A 100 19.13 12.64 -4.60
N ILE A 101 17.83 12.39 -4.51
CA ILE A 101 17.14 11.26 -5.12
C ILE A 101 16.19 11.90 -6.13
#